data_AF-A0A960U2K9-F1
#
_entry.id   AF-A0A960U2K9-F1
#
_cell.length_a   1.000
_cell.length_b   1.000
_cell.length_c   1.000
_cell.angle_alpha   90.00
_cell.angle_beta   90.00
_cell.angle_gamma   90.00
#
_symmetry.space_group_name_H-M   'P 1'
#
loop_
_entity.id
_entity.type
_entity.pdbx_description
1 polymer ?
#
loop_
_entity_poly.entity_id
_entity_poly.type
_entity_poly.pdbx_seq_one_letter_code
_entity_poly.pdbx_strand_id
1 'polypeptide(L)'
;MKLLRDNNKLKNKSEFEIVNILYSFLTGNDEVEKKELGYDVPKHKKLSKASAFNIIWFLQEVIPVLPDNIEQCCYCKNLYDSNSSGVYIEKTGRNYCDGCRPD
;
A
#
# COMPACT_ATOMS: atom_id res chain seq x y z
N MET A 1 11.28 -10.25 -9.51
CA MET A 1 10.62 -10.43 -8.20
C MET A 1 10.24 -11.89 -7.94
N LYS A 2 11.15 -12.66 -7.31
CA LYS A 2 10.95 -14.10 -7.04
C LYS A 2 10.42 -14.37 -5.62
N LEU A 3 10.50 -13.40 -4.70
CA LEU A 3 10.23 -13.59 -3.26
C LEU A 3 8.75 -13.57 -2.85
N LEU A 4 7.87 -12.86 -3.57
CA LEU A 4 6.43 -12.79 -3.22
C LEU A 4 5.62 -14.01 -3.70
N ARG A 5 6.13 -14.76 -4.70
CA ARG A 5 5.37 -15.80 -5.42
C ARG A 5 5.40 -17.18 -4.77
N ASP A 6 6.33 -17.42 -3.85
CA ASP A 6 6.48 -18.73 -3.19
C ASP A 6 5.56 -18.89 -1.95
N ASN A 7 4.86 -17.82 -1.55
CA ASN A 7 3.85 -17.91 -0.49
C ASN A 7 2.48 -18.25 -1.11
N ASN A 8 2.03 -19.49 -0.95
CA ASN A 8 0.77 -19.99 -1.53
C ASN A 8 -0.46 -19.11 -1.23
N LYS A 9 -0.45 -18.33 -0.13
CA LYS A 9 -1.56 -17.44 0.25
C LYS A 9 -1.63 -16.14 -0.57
N LEU A 10 -0.51 -15.70 -1.15
CA LEU A 10 -0.43 -14.47 -1.96
C LEU A 10 -0.44 -14.75 -3.46
N LYS A 11 -0.45 -16.03 -3.85
CA LYS A 11 -0.25 -16.49 -5.24
C LYS A 11 -1.25 -15.91 -6.26
N ASN A 12 -2.46 -15.59 -5.83
CA ASN A 12 -3.54 -15.08 -6.69
C ASN A 12 -3.80 -13.58 -6.52
N LYS A 13 -2.94 -12.86 -5.78
CA LYS A 13 -3.11 -11.44 -5.51
C LYS A 13 -2.28 -10.61 -6.49
N SER A 14 -2.86 -9.50 -6.94
CA SER A 14 -2.13 -8.45 -7.64
C SER A 14 -1.08 -7.82 -6.74
N GLU A 15 -0.12 -7.12 -7.34
CA GLU A 15 0.95 -6.46 -6.60
C GLU A 15 0.38 -5.36 -5.69
N PHE A 16 -0.62 -4.61 -6.16
CA PHE A 16 -1.36 -3.64 -5.33
C PHE A 16 -2.04 -4.30 -4.13
N GLU A 17 -2.72 -5.44 -4.30
CA GLU A 17 -3.34 -6.14 -3.17
C GLU A 17 -2.32 -6.57 -2.12
N ILE A 18 -1.14 -7.04 -2.54
CA ILE A 18 -0.06 -7.43 -1.63
C ILE A 18 0.45 -6.21 -0.86
N VAL A 19 0.70 -5.08 -1.53
CA VAL A 19 1.13 -3.84 -0.89
C VAL A 19 0.06 -3.31 0.06
N ASN A 20 -1.22 -3.42 -0.31
CA ASN A 20 -2.33 -2.98 0.53
C ASN A 20 -2.52 -3.87 1.79
N ILE A 21 -2.17 -5.16 1.71
CA ILE A 21 -2.08 -6.04 2.88
C ILE A 21 -0.95 -5.58 3.81
N LEU A 22 0.25 -5.29 3.27
CA LEU A 22 1.36 -4.75 4.06
C LEU A 22 0.97 -3.42 4.73
N TYR A 23 0.33 -2.53 3.98
CA TYR A 23 -0.14 -1.26 4.50
C TYR A 23 -1.17 -1.41 5.63
N SER A 24 -2.12 -2.33 5.45
CA SER A 24 -3.13 -2.66 6.45
C SER A 24 -2.49 -3.23 7.71
N PHE A 25 -1.52 -4.14 7.55
CA PHE A 25 -0.68 -4.64 8.63
C PHE A 25 -0.01 -3.48 9.37
N LEU A 26 0.76 -2.63 8.69
CA LEU A 26 1.50 -1.53 9.33
C LEU A 26 0.62 -0.52 10.08
N THR A 27 -0.60 -0.30 9.60
CA THR A 27 -1.56 0.63 10.21
C THR A 27 -2.48 -0.02 11.26
N GLY A 28 -2.43 -1.35 11.39
CA GLY A 28 -3.25 -2.13 12.30
C GLY A 28 -4.73 -2.12 11.91
N ASN A 29 -5.03 -2.39 10.65
CA ASN A 29 -6.39 -2.65 10.18
C ASN A 29 -6.71 -4.15 10.33
N ASP A 30 -7.04 -4.52 11.56
CA ASP A 30 -7.20 -5.91 12.04
C ASP A 30 -8.22 -6.74 11.21
N GLU A 31 -9.22 -6.09 10.58
CA GLU A 31 -10.22 -6.74 9.73
C GLU A 31 -9.62 -7.25 8.41
N VAL A 32 -8.77 -6.43 7.78
CA VAL A 32 -8.08 -6.80 6.53
C VAL A 32 -7.04 -7.88 6.82
N GLU A 33 -6.30 -7.74 7.92
CA GLU A 33 -5.27 -8.71 8.32
C GLU A 33 -5.85 -10.12 8.51
N LYS A 34 -6.95 -10.24 9.27
CA LYS A 34 -7.60 -11.54 9.51
C LYS A 34 -8.14 -12.17 8.23
N LYS A 35 -8.81 -11.37 7.40
CA LYS A 35 -9.43 -11.85 6.16
C LYS A 35 -8.38 -12.32 5.15
N GLU A 36 -7.30 -11.56 5.00
CA GLU A 36 -6.34 -11.78 3.91
C GLU A 36 -5.19 -12.73 4.29
N LEU A 37 -4.83 -12.82 5.57
CA LEU A 37 -3.73 -13.69 6.04
C LEU A 37 -4.23 -15.02 6.61
N GLY A 38 -5.46 -15.07 7.12
CA GLY A 38 -6.07 -16.28 7.68
C GLY A 38 -5.41 -16.77 8.98
N TYR A 39 -4.76 -15.89 9.72
CA TYR A 39 -4.24 -16.13 11.07
C TYR A 39 -4.22 -14.82 11.87
N ASP A 40 -4.18 -14.93 13.19
CA ASP A 40 -3.99 -13.79 14.07
C ASP A 40 -2.57 -13.26 13.95
N VAL A 41 -2.46 -12.02 13.51
CA VAL A 41 -1.19 -11.31 13.46
C VAL A 41 -0.75 -10.93 14.88
N PRO A 42 0.54 -11.05 15.23
CA PRO A 42 1.03 -10.58 16.51
C PRO A 42 0.69 -9.11 16.74
N LYS A 43 0.30 -8.77 17.97
CA LYS A 43 0.13 -7.36 18.36
C LYS A 43 1.42 -6.61 18.11
N HIS A 44 1.33 -5.53 17.37
CA HIS A 44 2.46 -4.68 17.03
C HIS A 44 2.05 -3.21 17.16
N LYS A 45 3.04 -2.31 17.15
CA LYS A 45 2.79 -0.87 17.22
C LYS A 45 2.20 -0.40 15.89
N LYS A 46 0.96 0.07 15.92
CA LYS A 46 0.28 0.66 14.78
C LYS A 46 0.97 1.96 14.36
N LEU A 47 1.30 2.07 13.08
CA LEU A 47 1.89 3.27 12.51
C LEU A 47 0.80 4.22 11.99
N SER A 48 1.13 5.50 11.91
CA SER A 48 0.30 6.42 11.14
C SER A 48 0.32 6.01 9.66
N LYS A 49 -0.76 6.30 8.94
CA LYS A 49 -0.85 6.10 7.49
C LYS A 49 0.34 6.68 6.71
N ALA A 50 0.81 7.87 7.10
CA ALA A 50 1.98 8.50 6.48
C ALA A 50 3.27 7.71 6.78
N SER A 51 3.47 7.32 8.05
CA SER A 51 4.65 6.52 8.44
C SER A 51 4.67 5.16 7.76
N ALA A 52 3.51 4.51 7.63
CA ALA A 52 3.38 3.23 6.91
C ALA A 52 3.74 3.40 5.43
N PHE A 53 3.29 4.48 4.79
CA PHE A 53 3.66 4.77 3.40
C PHE A 53 5.14 5.06 3.22
N ASN A 54 5.80 5.76 4.15
CA ASN A 54 7.25 5.97 4.07
C ASN A 54 8.05 4.66 4.03
N ILE A 55 7.60 3.63 4.74
CA ILE A 55 8.20 2.28 4.67
C ILE A 55 7.98 1.66 3.29
N ILE A 56 6.75 1.75 2.78
CA ILE A 56 6.40 1.25 1.44
C ILE A 56 7.23 1.95 0.36
N TRP A 57 7.30 3.28 0.39
CA TRP A 57 8.12 4.09 -0.51
C TRP A 57 9.59 3.69 -0.46
N PHE A 58 10.15 3.47 0.72
CA PHE A 58 11.54 3.00 0.86
C PHE A 58 11.76 1.63 0.20
N LEU A 59 10.77 0.73 0.29
CA LEU A 59 10.79 -0.59 -0.36
C LEU A 59 10.48 -0.55 -1.87
N GLN A 60 9.93 0.56 -2.37
CA GLN A 60 9.77 0.82 -3.81
C GLN A 60 11.04 1.44 -4.41
N GLU A 61 11.57 2.50 -3.79
CA GLU A 61 12.61 3.35 -4.38
C GLU A 61 14.04 2.98 -3.97
N VAL A 62 14.24 2.52 -2.72
CA VAL A 62 15.60 2.35 -2.15
C VAL A 62 16.04 0.89 -2.19
N ILE A 63 15.17 -0.03 -1.73
CA ILE A 63 15.39 -1.48 -1.80
C ILE A 63 14.29 -2.02 -2.72
N PRO A 64 14.35 -1.83 -4.06
CA PRO A 64 13.23 -2.00 -5.00
C PRO A 64 12.69 -3.44 -5.04
N VAL A 65 11.87 -3.78 -4.04
CA VAL A 65 11.25 -5.09 -3.83
C VAL A 65 9.73 -5.02 -3.96
N LEU A 66 9.17 -3.82 -3.91
CA LEU A 66 7.77 -3.52 -4.20
C LEU A 66 7.66 -2.79 -5.55
N PRO A 67 6.49 -2.88 -6.23
CA PRO A 67 6.20 -2.11 -7.44
C PRO A 67 6.25 -0.59 -7.17
N ASP A 68 6.88 0.17 -8.05
CA ASP A 68 7.09 1.63 -7.92
C ASP A 68 5.85 2.47 -8.24
N ASN A 69 4.79 1.87 -8.79
CA ASN A 69 3.55 2.54 -9.16
C ASN A 69 2.50 2.65 -8.03
N ILE A 70 2.82 2.27 -6.79
CA ILE A 70 1.86 2.41 -5.68
C ILE A 70 2.06 3.75 -4.99
N GLU A 71 0.98 4.53 -4.94
CA GLU A 71 0.98 5.91 -4.45
C GLU A 71 0.01 6.12 -3.29
N GLN A 72 0.29 7.13 -2.45
CA GLN A 72 -0.61 7.53 -1.36
C GLN A 72 -1.35 8.82 -1.70
N CYS A 73 -2.69 8.77 -1.64
CA CYS A 73 -3.52 9.96 -1.77
C CYS A 73 -3.22 10.96 -0.65
N CYS A 74 -2.92 12.21 -1.00
CA CYS A 74 -2.54 13.23 -0.04
C CYS A 74 -3.67 13.62 0.91
N TYR A 75 -4.93 13.39 0.52
CA TYR A 75 -6.13 13.74 1.30
C TYR A 75 -6.57 12.60 2.23
N CYS A 76 -7.05 11.48 1.68
CA CYS A 76 -7.58 10.38 2.49
C CYS A 76 -6.51 9.41 3.03
N LYS A 77 -5.26 9.54 2.55
CA LYS A 77 -4.11 8.71 2.90
C LYS A 77 -4.30 7.22 2.58
N ASN A 78 -5.24 6.86 1.71
CA ASN A 78 -5.34 5.51 1.17
C ASN A 78 -4.38 5.33 0.00
N LEU A 79 -3.97 4.09 -0.23
CA LEU A 79 -3.13 3.73 -1.37
C LEU A 79 -3.97 3.59 -2.64
N TYR A 80 -3.35 3.84 -3.78
CA TYR A 80 -3.87 3.53 -5.10
C TYR A 80 -2.72 3.14 -6.04
N ASP A 81 -3.07 2.48 -7.13
CA ASP A 81 -2.12 2.11 -8.19
C ASP A 81 -2.13 3.19 -9.28
N SER A 82 -1.03 3.92 -9.44
CA SER A 82 -0.90 5.03 -10.40
C SER A 82 -0.84 4.59 -11.87
N ASN A 83 -0.60 3.31 -12.15
CA ASN A 83 -0.74 2.74 -13.48
C ASN A 83 -2.22 2.50 -13.85
N SER A 84 -3.12 2.46 -12.86
CA SER A 84 -4.54 2.17 -13.04
C SER A 84 -5.46 3.36 -12.80
N SER A 85 -5.16 4.21 -11.82
CA SER A 85 -6.03 5.32 -11.40
C SER A 85 -5.27 6.45 -10.69
N GLY A 86 -5.99 7.49 -10.31
CA GLY A 86 -5.45 8.64 -9.60
C GLY A 86 -4.67 9.60 -10.49
N VAL A 87 -4.17 10.67 -9.87
CA VAL A 87 -3.49 11.75 -10.57
C VAL A 87 -2.44 12.41 -9.68
N TYR A 88 -1.28 12.71 -10.26
CA TYR A 88 -0.33 13.64 -9.68
C TYR A 88 -0.62 15.05 -10.21
N ILE A 89 -0.81 16.02 -9.32
CA ILE A 89 -1.00 17.42 -9.69
C ILE A 89 0.33 18.15 -9.50
N GLU A 90 1.02 18.43 -10.61
CA GLU A 90 2.32 19.11 -10.62
C GLU A 90 2.29 20.46 -9.89
N LYS A 91 1.21 21.25 -10.07
CA LYS A 91 1.05 22.57 -9.44
C LYS A 91 1.14 22.53 -7.92
N THR A 92 0.69 21.44 -7.30
CA THR A 92 0.71 21.28 -5.84
C THR A 92 1.74 20.27 -5.37
N GLY A 93 2.35 19.52 -6.28
CA GLY A 93 3.26 18.42 -5.99
C GLY A 93 2.59 17.28 -5.21
N ARG A 94 1.31 16.99 -5.49
CA ARG A 94 0.51 16.06 -4.68
C ARG A 94 -0.18 14.99 -5.51
N ASN A 95 -0.19 13.79 -4.94
CA ASN A 95 -0.90 12.60 -5.41
C ASN A 95 -2.34 12.56 -4.89
N TYR A 96 -3.31 12.28 -5.74
CA TYR A 96 -4.73 12.15 -5.42
C TYR A 96 -5.28 10.86 -6.01
N CYS A 97 -6.02 10.09 -5.22
CA CYS A 97 -6.86 9.02 -5.79
C CYS A 97 -8.11 9.61 -6.46
N ASP A 98 -8.76 8.84 -7.33
CA ASP A 98 -9.95 9.29 -8.08
C ASP A 98 -11.05 9.88 -7.18
N GLY A 99 -11.31 9.26 -6.03
CA GLY A 99 -12.35 9.71 -5.10
C GLY A 99 -12.00 10.97 -4.30
N CYS A 100 -10.77 11.49 -4.41
CA CYS A 100 -10.33 12.70 -3.73
C CYS A 100 -9.73 13.72 -4.68
N ARG A 101 -9.79 13.46 -5.99
CA ARG A 101 -9.28 14.38 -7.01
C ARG A 101 -10.05 15.70 -6.90
N PRO A 102 -9.35 16.84 -6.77
CA PRO A 102 -10.01 18.14 -6.85
C PRO A 102 -10.46 18.40 -8.28
N ASP A 103 -11.67 18.96 -8.43
CA ASP A 103 -12.25 19.41 -9.70
C ASP A 103 -11.42 20.54 -10.33
#